data_AF-A0A975D721-F1
#
_entry.id   AF-A0A975D721-F1
#
_cell.length_a   1.000
_cell.length_b   1.000
_cell.length_c   1.000
_cell.angle_alpha   90.00
_cell.angle_beta   90.00
_cell.angle_gamma   90.00
#
_symmetry.space_group_name_H-M   'P 1'
#
loop_
_entity.id
_entity.type
_entity.pdbx_description
1 polymer ?
#
loop_
_entity_poly.entity_id
_entity_poly.type
_entity_poly.pdbx_seq_one_letter_code
_entity_poly.pdbx_strand_id
1 'polypeptide(L)' 'MVQLGAFSSQAKANAAWKTLSGRFSFLSSLTQSVVPVQSGDKTLYRLRANGGNAGDICRRLKTAGESCSVIG' A
#
# COMPACT_ATOMS: atom_id res chain seq x y z
N MET A 1 -5.08 7.25 6.14
CA MET A 1 -4.71 6.39 4.98
C MET A 1 -3.53 5.51 5.37
N VAL A 2 -3.18 4.50 4.58
CA VAL A 2 -2.01 3.64 4.84
C VAL A 2 -1.09 3.56 3.63
N GLN A 3 0.22 3.47 3.87
CA GLN A 3 1.22 3.14 2.88
C GLN A 3 1.59 1.67 3.02
N LEU A 4 1.38 0.90 1.95
CA LEU A 4 1.61 -0.53 1.89
C LEU A 4 3.02 -0.88 1.41
N GLY A 5 3.69 0.04 0.72
CA GLY A 5 5.06 -0.15 0.27
C GLY A 5 5.55 0.95 -0.66
N ALA A 6 6.81 0.85 -1.06
CA ALA A 6 7.44 1.70 -2.06
C ALA A 6 8.16 0.82 -3.09
N PHE A 7 7.86 1.03 -4.37
CA PHE A 7 8.31 0.16 -5.45
C PHE A 7 9.16 0.92 -6.46
N SER A 8 10.01 0.22 -7.21
CA SER A 8 10.86 0.84 -8.24
C SER A 8 10.10 1.23 -9.51
N SER A 9 8.84 0.81 -9.67
CA SER A 9 7.99 1.17 -10.82
C SER A 9 6.51 1.11 -10.45
N GLN A 10 5.68 1.85 -11.20
CA GLN A 10 4.22 1.83 -11.05
C GLN A 10 3.64 0.44 -11.34
N ALA A 11 4.18 -0.28 -12.31
CA ALA A 11 3.74 -1.64 -12.63
C ALA A 11 3.92 -2.61 -11.44
N LYS A 12 5.06 -2.53 -10.74
CA LYS A 12 5.31 -3.32 -9.52
C LYS A 12 4.35 -2.95 -8.39
N ALA A 13 4.08 -1.66 -8.20
CA ALA A 13 3.10 -1.21 -7.21
C ALA A 13 1.68 -1.74 -7.51
N ASN A 14 1.27 -1.74 -8.78
CA ASN A 14 -0.02 -2.28 -9.20
C ASN A 14 -0.11 -3.81 -9.06
N ALA A 15 0.96 -4.54 -9.38
CA ALA A 15 1.01 -5.99 -9.18
C ALA A 15 0.95 -6.35 -7.69
N ALA A 16 1.64 -5.60 -6.84
CA ALA A 16 1.57 -5.76 -5.39
C ALA A 16 0.15 -5.49 -4.88
N TRP A 17 -0.53 -4.45 -5.37
CA TRP A 17 -1.93 -4.20 -5.03
C TRP A 17 -2.84 -5.38 -5.37
N LYS A 18 -2.77 -5.91 -6.61
CA LYS A 18 -3.57 -7.07 -7.02
C LYS A 18 -3.33 -8.28 -6.12
N THR A 19 -2.08 -8.50 -5.72
CA THR A 19 -1.70 -9.59 -4.81
C THR A 19 -2.29 -9.37 -3.41
N LEU A 20 -2.15 -8.16 -2.87
CA LEU A 20 -2.65 -7.80 -1.54
C LEU A 20 -4.18 -7.81 -1.49
N SER A 21 -4.88 -7.21 -2.46
CA SER A 21 -6.35 -7.20 -2.49
C SER A 21 -6.94 -8.58 -2.76
N GLY A 22 -6.25 -9.45 -3.51
CA GLY A 22 -6.63 -10.85 -3.67
C GLY A 22 -6.49 -11.66 -2.38
N ARG A 23 -5.47 -11.39 -1.55
CA ARG A 23 -5.22 -12.08 -0.27
C ARG A 23 -6.04 -11.51 0.88
N PHE A 24 -6.30 -10.22 0.87
CA PHE A 24 -6.97 -9.49 1.94
C PHE A 24 -8.22 -8.80 1.39
N SER A 25 -9.37 -9.48 1.53
CA SER A 25 -10.66 -8.99 1.01
C SER A 25 -11.04 -7.59 1.51
N PHE A 26 -10.60 -7.20 2.72
CA PHE A 26 -10.83 -5.87 3.26
C PHE A 26 -10.07 -4.75 2.53
N LEU A 27 -9.05 -5.06 1.71
CA LEU A 27 -8.39 -4.09 0.85
C LEU A 27 -9.15 -3.85 -0.45
N SER A 28 -9.94 -4.82 -0.91
CA SER A 28 -10.68 -4.73 -2.18
C SER A 28 -11.77 -3.65 -2.17
N SER A 29 -12.28 -3.28 -0.99
CA SER A 29 -13.22 -2.16 -0.82
C SER A 29 -12.55 -0.80 -0.62
N LEU A 30 -11.21 -0.76 -0.59
CA LEU A 30 -10.44 0.47 -0.41
C LEU A 30 -10.00 1.05 -1.74
N THR A 31 -9.77 2.36 -1.75
CA THR A 31 -9.24 3.05 -2.92
C THR A 31 -7.73 2.92 -2.97
N GLN A 32 -7.22 2.28 -4.01
CA GLN A 32 -5.79 2.23 -4.32
C GLN A 32 -5.29 3.60 -4.78
N SER A 33 -4.09 3.99 -4.35
CA SER A 33 -3.37 5.12 -4.93
C SER A 33 -1.89 4.78 -5.08
N VAL A 34 -1.30 5.12 -6.24
CA VAL A 34 0.15 5.00 -6.48
C VAL A 34 0.70 6.40 -6.69
N VAL A 35 1.60 6.81 -5.80
CA VAL A 35 2.18 8.17 -5.81
C VAL A 35 3.67 8.08 -6.09
N PRO A 36 4.18 8.67 -7.21
CA PRO A 36 5.60 8.78 -7.44
C PRO A 36 6.23 9.77 -6.45
N VAL A 37 7.40 9.42 -5.92
CA VAL A 37 8.20 10.28 -5.06
C VAL A 37 9.66 10.17 -5.46
N GLN A 38 10.40 11.28 -5.40
CA GLN A 38 11.84 11.21 -5.48
C GLN A 38 12.43 10.74 -4.15
N SER A 39 13.42 9.87 -4.23
CA SER A 39 14.16 9.30 -3.11
C SER A 39 15.63 9.28 -3.48
N GLY A 40 16.31 10.41 -3.25
CA GLY A 40 17.62 10.68 -3.83
C GLY A 40 17.52 10.75 -5.37
N ASP A 41 18.42 10.07 -6.05
CA ASP A 41 18.49 10.05 -7.52
C ASP A 41 17.48 9.08 -8.19
N LYS A 42 16.60 8.46 -7.40
CA LYS A 42 15.64 7.45 -7.88
C LYS A 42 14.20 7.89 -7.62
N THR A 43 13.32 7.57 -8.57
CA THR A 43 11.87 7.67 -8.37
C THR A 43 11.36 6.36 -7.77
N LEU A 44 10.68 6.47 -6.63
CA LEU A 44 9.93 5.38 -6.03
C LEU A 44 8.43 5.61 -6.19
N TYR A 45 7.68 4.53 -6.28
CA TYR A 45 6.23 4.53 -6.43
C TYR A 45 5.62 3.98 -5.15
N ARG A 46 5.08 4.88 -4.32
CA ARG A 46 4.46 4.52 -3.04
C ARG A 46 3.05 4.01 -3.29
N LEU A 47 2.80 2.75 -2.90
CA LEU A 47 1.47 2.17 -2.89
C LEU A 47 0.76 2.56 -1.60
N ARG A 48 -0.43 3.14 -1.74
CA ARG A 48 -1.29 3.58 -0.64
C ARG A 48 -2.69 3.00 -0.78
N ALA A 49 -3.37 2.83 0.33
CA ALA A 49 -4.79 2.53 0.39
C ALA A 49 -5.51 3.59 1.23
N ASN A 50 -6.67 4.03 0.75
CA ASN A 50 -7.53 5.00 1.42
C ASN A 50 -8.93 4.42 1.63
N GLY A 51 -9.57 4.82 2.73
CA GLY A 51 -10.83 4.28 3.22
C GLY A 51 -10.67 3.48 4.52
N GLY A 52 -11.73 3.44 5.31
CA GLY A 52 -11.80 2.70 6.57
C GLY A 52 -10.86 3.21 7.67
N ASN A 53 -10.71 2.40 8.72
CA ASN A 53 -9.81 2.69 9.84
C ASN A 53 -8.37 2.28 9.50
N ALA A 54 -7.52 3.28 9.24
CA ALA A 54 -6.12 3.08 8.87
C ALA A 54 -5.32 2.28 9.92
N GLY A 55 -5.58 2.50 11.22
CA GLY A 55 -4.89 1.79 12.29
C GLY A 55 -5.22 0.30 12.28
N ASP A 56 -6.49 -0.05 12.11
CA ASP A 56 -6.94 -1.44 12.06
C ASP A 56 -6.44 -2.16 10.81
N ILE A 57 -6.52 -1.50 9.65
CA ILE A 57 -5.97 -2.02 8.39
C ILE A 57 -4.49 -2.34 8.56
N CYS A 58 -3.73 -1.39 9.10
CA CYS A 58 -2.29 -1.54 9.23
C CYS A 58 -1.90 -2.61 10.25
N ARG A 59 -2.64 -2.72 11.36
CA ARG A 59 -2.45 -3.79 12.35
C ARG A 59 -2.67 -5.15 11.72
N ARG A 60 -3.79 -5.35 11.00
CA ARG A 60 -4.13 -6.62 10.34
C ARG A 60 -3.06 -7.04 9.33
N LEU A 61 -2.58 -6.10 8.52
CA LEU A 61 -1.51 -6.35 7.55
C LEU A 61 -0.20 -6.76 8.22
N LYS A 62 0.23 -6.02 9.25
CA LYS A 62 1.43 -6.36 10.02
C LYS A 62 1.34 -7.73 10.69
N THR A 63 0.19 -8.09 11.25
CA THR A 63 -0.05 -9.43 11.82
C THR A 63 0.11 -10.52 10.76
N ALA A 64 -0.25 -10.25 9.51
CA ALA A 64 -0.07 -11.17 8.39
C ALA A 64 1.34 -11.16 7.77
N GLY A 65 2.29 -10.41 8.36
CA GLY A 65 3.67 -10.28 7.86
C GLY A 65 3.85 -9.25 6.74
N GLU A 66 2.81 -8.49 6.40
CA GLU A 66 2.89 -7.45 5.36
C GLU A 66 3.43 -6.13 5.93
N SER A 67 4.15 -5.40 5.07
CA SER A 67 4.59 -4.05 5.39
C SER A 67 3.39 -3.10 5.39
N CYS A 68 3.30 -2.27 6.42
CA CYS A 68 2.35 -1.17 6.45
C CYS A 68 2.79 -0.03 7.37
N SER A 69 2.54 1.20 6.93
CA SER A 69 2.64 2.40 7.76
C SER A 69 1.37 3.22 7.66
N VAL A 70 0.79 3.60 8.80
CA VAL A 70 -0.27 4.61 8.83
C VAL A 70 0.35 5.94 8.43
N ILE A 71 -0.27 6.61 7.47
CA ILE A 71 0.13 7.95 7.01
C ILE A 71 -1.08 8.87 7.10
N GLY A 72 -0.85 10.11 7.53
CA GLY A 72 -1.86 11.11 7.82
C GLY A 72 -1.21 12.47 7.68
#